data_AF-A0A957KYN8-F1
#
_entry.id   AF-A0A957KYN8-F1
#
_cell.length_a   1.000
_cell.length_b   1.000
_cell.length_c   1.000
_cell.angle_alpha   90.00
_cell.angle_beta   90.00
_cell.angle_gamma   90.00
#
_symmetry.space_group_name_H-M   'P 1'
#
loop_
_entity.id
_entity.type
_entity.pdbx_description
1 polymer ?
#
loop_
_entity_poly.entity_id
_entity_poly.type
_entity_poly.pdbx_seq_one_letter_code
_entity_poly.pdbx_strand_id
1 'polypeptide(L)'
;LDRLEANDMRPDFMRLRALPINDEVKQFIADHDRVYVIEMNRDGQLHKILQVEVPEMATKLHSIAFMDGMPLTARWLVETFEAAEEKNG
;
A
#
# COMPACT_ATOMS: atom_id res chain seq x y z
N LEU A 1 5.09 -13.13 -6.62
CA LEU A 1 5.28 -12.11 -7.67
C LEU A 1 4.90 -12.69 -9.02
N ASP A 2 5.33 -13.91 -9.35
CA ASP A 2 4.97 -14.65 -10.57
C ASP A 2 3.45 -14.67 -10.86
N ARG A 3 2.61 -14.76 -9.82
CA ARG A 3 1.14 -14.71 -9.95
C ARG A 3 0.63 -13.35 -10.43
N LEU A 4 1.22 -12.25 -9.96
CA LEU A 4 0.85 -10.90 -10.40
C LEU A 4 1.29 -10.67 -11.84
N GLU A 5 2.50 -11.12 -12.20
CA GLU A 5 2.99 -11.02 -13.58
C GLU A 5 2.11 -11.81 -14.56
N ALA A 6 1.58 -12.97 -14.15
CA ALA A 6 0.63 -13.73 -14.96
C ALA A 6 -0.69 -12.99 -15.22
N ASN A 7 -1.03 -12.02 -14.36
CA ASN A 7 -2.20 -11.15 -14.49
C ASN A 7 -1.85 -9.77 -15.09
N ASP A 8 -0.68 -9.64 -15.72
CA ASP A 8 -0.12 -8.39 -16.27
C ASP A 8 0.01 -7.25 -15.23
N MET A 9 0.06 -7.61 -13.95
CA MET A 9 0.27 -6.68 -12.85
C MET A 9 1.76 -6.65 -12.47
N ARG A 10 2.37 -5.47 -12.58
CA ARG A 10 3.76 -5.22 -12.15
C ARG A 10 3.82 -4.12 -11.09
N PRO A 11 3.42 -4.42 -9.83
CA PRO A 11 3.52 -3.43 -8.77
C PRO A 11 4.95 -3.31 -8.24
N ASP A 12 5.35 -2.08 -7.93
CA ASP A 12 6.52 -1.81 -7.11
C ASP A 12 6.18 -1.90 -5.62
N PHE A 13 7.19 -2.24 -4.82
CA PHE A 13 7.04 -2.40 -3.37
C PHE A 13 8.03 -1.52 -2.62
N MET A 14 7.51 -0.77 -1.64
CA MET A 14 8.33 -0.02 -0.68
C MET A 14 7.99 -0.45 0.75
N ARG A 15 9.03 -0.71 1.56
CA ARG A 15 8.88 -0.95 3.00
C ARG A 15 9.33 0.29 3.78
N LEU A 16 8.37 0.99 4.37
CA LEU A 16 8.65 2.07 5.31
C LEU A 16 9.27 1.53 6.60
N ARG A 17 10.38 2.12 7.05
CA ARG A 17 11.13 1.68 8.24
C ARG A 17 11.09 2.66 9.41
N ALA A 18 10.82 3.93 9.16
CA ALA A 18 10.84 4.99 10.16
C ALA A 18 9.90 6.14 9.76
N LEU A 19 9.54 6.94 10.77
CA LEU A 19 8.87 8.23 10.63
C LEU A 19 9.76 9.32 11.27
N PRO A 20 9.69 10.58 10.80
CA PRO A 20 8.91 11.07 9.66
C PRO A 20 9.40 10.50 8.32
N ILE A 21 8.57 10.57 7.27
CA ILE A 21 8.94 10.01 5.97
C ILE A 21 10.05 10.84 5.31
N ASN A 22 10.88 10.18 4.50
CA ASN A 22 11.91 10.84 3.70
C ASN A 22 11.40 11.14 2.28
N ASP A 23 12.22 11.84 1.49
CA ASP A 23 11.86 12.21 0.12
C ASP A 23 11.71 10.99 -0.81
N GLU A 24 12.36 9.87 -0.51
CA GLU A 24 12.22 8.62 -1.25
C GLU A 24 10.77 8.10 -1.19
N VAL A 25 10.13 8.16 -0.02
CA VAL A 25 8.71 7.77 0.14
C VAL A 25 7.80 8.71 -0.63
N LYS A 26 8.09 10.02 -0.61
CA LYS A 26 7.31 11.01 -1.35
C LYS A 26 7.40 10.79 -2.86
N GLN A 27 8.62 10.54 -3.36
CA GLN A 27 8.86 10.26 -4.76
C GLN A 27 8.16 8.97 -5.20
N PHE A 28 8.23 7.92 -4.38
CA PHE A 28 7.49 6.69 -4.62
C PHE A 28 5.98 6.95 -4.77
N ILE A 29 5.38 7.76 -3.90
CA ILE A 29 3.95 8.09 -4.02
C ILE A 29 3.66 8.94 -5.27
N ALA A 30 4.58 9.84 -5.64
CA ALA A 30 4.42 10.69 -6.82
C ALA A 30 4.43 9.89 -8.12
N ASP A 31 5.32 8.89 -8.23
CA ASP A 31 5.54 8.09 -9.44
C ASP A 31 4.45 7.05 -9.72
N HIS A 32 3.52 6.86 -8.78
CA HIS A 32 2.45 5.86 -8.89
C HIS A 32 1.07 6.53 -8.98
N ASP A 33 0.17 5.98 -9.80
CA ASP A 33 -1.22 6.45 -9.88
C ASP A 33 -2.02 6.08 -8.63
N ARG A 34 -1.74 4.89 -8.08
CA ARG A 34 -2.38 4.32 -6.89
C ARG A 34 -1.32 3.68 -6.00
N VAL A 35 -1.39 3.95 -4.70
CA VAL A 35 -0.51 3.37 -3.68
C VAL A 35 -1.35 2.74 -2.59
N TYR A 36 -1.15 1.44 -2.39
CA TYR A 36 -1.81 0.69 -1.33
C TYR A 36 -0.94 0.67 -0.07
N VAL A 37 -1.47 1.26 1.01
CA VAL A 37 -0.83 1.27 2.32
C VAL A 37 -1.32 0.05 3.09
N ILE A 38 -0.46 -0.97 3.14
CA ILE A 38 -0.76 -2.26 3.76
C ILE A 38 -0.22 -2.29 5.18
N GLU A 39 -1.09 -2.48 6.16
CA GLU A 39 -0.71 -2.40 7.58
C GLU A 39 -1.46 -3.40 8.47
N MET A 40 -0.74 -3.97 9.44
CA MET A 40 -1.32 -4.86 10.45
C MET A 40 -1.86 -4.06 11.65
N ASN A 41 -2.82 -3.19 11.41
CA ASN A 41 -3.60 -2.59 12.47
C ASN A 41 -5.05 -2.37 12.01
N ARG A 42 -5.93 -2.05 12.95
CA ARG A 42 -7.36 -1.88 12.68
C ARG A 42 -7.68 -0.49 12.13
N ASP A 43 -6.90 0.51 12.53
CA ASP A 43 -7.28 1.91 12.38
C ASP A 43 -6.69 2.60 11.15
N GLY A 44 -5.86 1.91 10.37
CA GLY A 44 -5.19 2.50 9.21
C GLY A 44 -4.23 3.62 9.61
N GLN A 45 -3.48 3.45 10.70
CA GLN A 45 -2.72 4.55 11.31
C GLN A 45 -1.63 5.09 10.37
N LEU A 46 -0.92 4.20 9.66
CA LEU A 46 0.11 4.61 8.72
C LEU A 46 -0.50 5.34 7.53
N HIS A 47 -1.63 4.87 7.01
CA HIS A 47 -2.35 5.57 5.94
C HIS A 47 -2.70 7.00 6.34
N LYS A 48 -3.23 7.22 7.55
CA LYS A 48 -3.55 8.56 8.08
C LYS A 48 -2.32 9.44 8.21
N ILE A 49 -1.21 8.90 8.71
CA ILE A 49 0.05 9.64 8.84
C ILE A 49 0.53 10.08 7.45
N LEU A 50 0.53 9.19 6.46
CA LEU A 50 0.93 9.53 5.10
C LEU A 50 0.03 10.59 4.47
N GLN A 51 -1.28 10.54 4.69
CA GLN A 51 -2.19 11.60 4.22
C GLN A 51 -1.89 12.99 4.81
N VAL A 52 -1.37 13.04 6.05
CA VAL A 52 -0.97 14.30 6.68
C VAL A 52 0.41 14.76 6.19
N GLU A 53 1.33 13.84 5.92
CA GLU A 53 2.70 14.14 5.45
C GLU A 53 2.76 14.54 3.96
N VAL A 54 1.83 14.04 3.14
CA VAL A 54 1.70 14.34 1.70
C VAL A 54 0.25 14.64 1.29
N PRO A 55 -0.35 15.72 1.81
CA PRO A 55 -1.76 16.04 1.58
C PRO A 55 -2.11 16.23 0.10
N GLU A 56 -1.16 16.71 -0.71
CA GLU A 56 -1.31 16.91 -2.15
C GLU A 56 -1.47 15.60 -2.94
N MET A 57 -1.03 14.48 -2.38
CA MET A 57 -1.12 13.13 -2.96
C MET A 57 -2.07 12.21 -2.19
N ALA A 58 -2.81 12.73 -1.21
CA ALA A 58 -3.64 11.92 -0.32
C ALA A 58 -4.71 11.09 -1.06
N THR A 59 -5.15 11.52 -2.24
CA THR A 59 -6.12 10.80 -3.09
C THR A 59 -5.53 9.55 -3.76
N LYS A 60 -4.20 9.45 -3.87
CA LYS A 60 -3.50 8.27 -4.40
C LYS A 60 -3.37 7.15 -3.35
N LEU A 61 -3.55 7.47 -2.06
CA LEU A 61 -3.29 6.57 -0.95
C LEU A 61 -4.55 5.78 -0.58
N HIS A 62 -4.50 4.46 -0.74
CA HIS A 62 -5.57 3.53 -0.41
C HIS A 62 -5.17 2.63 0.77
N SER A 63 -5.94 2.64 1.85
CA SER A 63 -5.65 1.80 3.03
C SER A 63 -6.09 0.35 2.80
N ILE A 64 -5.19 -0.57 3.10
CA ILE A 64 -5.46 -1.99 3.31
C ILE A 64 -5.03 -2.32 4.75
N ALA A 65 -5.87 -1.90 5.70
CA ALA A 65 -5.69 -2.18 7.11
C ALA A 65 -6.28 -3.56 7.44
N PHE A 66 -5.48 -4.42 8.07
CA PHE A 66 -5.88 -5.79 8.38
C PHE A 66 -5.52 -6.19 9.81
N MET A 67 -6.47 -6.76 10.53
CA MET A 67 -6.28 -7.27 11.88
C MET A 67 -7.24 -8.44 12.11
N ASP A 68 -6.83 -9.65 11.77
CA ASP A 68 -7.57 -10.89 12.09
C ASP A 68 -6.72 -11.90 12.88
N GLY A 69 -5.51 -11.52 13.27
CA GLY A 69 -4.56 -12.36 14.00
C GLY A 69 -3.76 -13.33 13.11
N MET A 70 -4.00 -13.38 11.80
CA MET A 70 -3.23 -14.20 10.88
C MET A 70 -1.91 -13.52 10.48
N PRO A 71 -0.82 -14.29 10.24
CA PRO A 71 0.41 -13.75 9.72
C PRO A 71 0.20 -13.12 8.33
N LEU A 72 0.85 -11.98 8.09
CA LEU A 72 0.89 -11.34 6.77
C LEU A 72 1.78 -12.17 5.83
N THR A 73 1.19 -13.17 5.19
CA THR A 73 1.89 -14.04 4.24
C THR A 73 1.99 -13.38 2.86
N ALA A 74 3.00 -13.74 2.07
CA ALA A 74 3.12 -13.28 0.69
C ALA A 74 1.88 -13.61 -0.15
N ARG A 75 1.25 -14.77 0.11
CA ARG A 75 0.01 -15.16 -0.57
C ARG A 75 -1.14 -14.22 -0.24
N TRP A 76 -1.35 -13.94 1.04
CA TRP A 76 -2.39 -13.04 1.51
C TRP A 76 -2.21 -11.62 0.94
N LEU A 77 -0.96 -11.15 0.90
CA LEU A 77 -0.61 -9.85 0.35
C LEU A 77 -1.06 -9.73 -1.11
N VAL A 78 -0.71 -10.75 -1.92
CA VAL A 78 -1.05 -10.76 -3.35
C VAL A 78 -2.57 -10.87 -3.56
N GLU A 79 -3.25 -11.75 -2.81
CA GLU A 79 -4.72 -11.92 -2.91
C GLU A 79 -5.45 -10.62 -2.56
N THR A 80 -4.98 -9.93 -1.52
CA THR A 80 -5.59 -8.69 -1.05
C THR A 80 -5.30 -7.53 -1.99
N PHE A 81 -4.08 -7.45 -2.55
CA PHE A 81 -3.72 -6.46 -3.56
C PHE A 81 -4.57 -6.63 -4.83
N GLU A 82 -4.69 -7.86 -5.35
CA GLU A 82 -5.51 -8.16 -6.53
C GLU A 82 -6.98 -7.74 -6.32
N ALA A 83 -7.57 -8.09 -5.18
CA ALA A 83 -8.93 -7.70 -4.83
C ALA A 83 -9.10 -6.18 -4.68
N ALA A 84 -8.06 -5.49 -4.19
CA ALA A 84 -8.08 -4.04 -4.05
C ALA A 84 -7.92 -3.32 -5.40
N GLU A 85 -7.13 -3.85 -6.32
CA GLU A 85 -7.01 -3.33 -7.69
C GLU A 85 -8.32 -3.53 -8.47
N GLU A 86 -8.96 -4.70 -8.39
CA GLU A 86 -10.26 -4.96 -9.06
C GLU A 86 -11.36 -3.98 -8.57
N LYS A 87 -11.33 -3.61 -7.30
CA LYS A 87 -12.31 -2.68 -6.71
C LYS A 87 -12.07 -1.21 -7.11
N ASN A 88 -10.83 -0.82 -7.36
CA ASN A 88 -10.43 0.57 -7.60
C ASN A 88 -10.01 0.86 -9.05
N GLY A 89 -9.95 -0.16 -9.91
CA GLY A 89 -9.74 -0.10 -11.36
C GLY A 89 -10.99 0.34 -12.11
#